data_AF-A0A968JIY7-F1
#
_entry.id   AF-A0A968JIY7-F1
#
_cell.length_a   1.000
_cell.length_b   1.000
_cell.length_c   1.000
_cell.angle_alpha   90.00
_cell.angle_beta   90.00
_cell.angle_gamma   90.00
#
_symmetry.space_group_name_H-M   'P 1'
#
loop_
_entity.id
_entity.type
_entity.pdbx_description
1 polymer ?
#
loop_
_entity_poly.entity_id
_entity_poly.type
_entity_poly.pdbx_seq_one_letter_code
_entity_poly.pdbx_strand_id
1 'polypeptide(L)'
;MLQEETILLELHYLPCVHYFTKICQYPKVCLEQHENYLKRSYRNRCHLAAANGILRLSIPLEKGKNQQMPIRSVKIAYDEPWQKQHLKSIHTAYGNAPFFNDYMDELAYFYHQHYDYFI
;
A
#
# COMPACT_ATOMS: atom_id res chain seq x y z
N MET A 1 12.90 -33.49 -3.62
CA MET A 1 11.72 -32.77 -4.13
C MET A 1 11.47 -31.61 -3.18
N LEU A 2 11.97 -30.42 -3.49
CA LEU A 2 11.52 -29.21 -2.80
C LEU A 2 10.06 -29.02 -3.24
N GLN A 3 9.11 -29.07 -2.30
CA GLN A 3 7.76 -28.64 -2.61
C GLN A 3 7.85 -27.21 -3.16
N GLU A 4 7.21 -26.95 -4.29
CA GLU A 4 7.04 -25.60 -4.83
C GLU A 4 6.12 -24.83 -3.89
N GLU A 5 6.66 -24.39 -2.76
CA GLU A 5 5.92 -23.69 -1.72
C GLU A 5 5.40 -22.37 -2.29
N THR A 6 4.09 -22.30 -2.46
CA THR A 6 3.38 -21.09 -2.89
C THR A 6 2.78 -20.42 -1.68
N ILE A 7 2.95 -19.11 -1.56
CA ILE A 7 2.26 -18.30 -0.54
C ILE A 7 1.19 -17.43 -1.20
N LEU A 8 0.04 -17.32 -0.53
CA LEU A 8 -1.01 -16.36 -0.87
C LEU A 8 -0.90 -15.17 0.10
N LEU A 9 -0.75 -13.97 -0.43
CA LEU A 9 -0.64 -12.73 0.34
C LEU A 9 -1.78 -11.77 0.02
N GLU A 10 -2.22 -11.06 1.04
CA GLU A 10 -3.20 -9.97 0.92
C GLU A 10 -2.56 -8.77 0.19
N LEU A 11 -3.37 -7.88 -0.40
CA LEU A 11 -2.85 -6.68 -1.03
C LEU A 11 -2.66 -5.55 -0.02
N HIS A 12 -1.41 -5.27 0.35
CA HIS A 12 -1.06 -4.20 1.29
C HIS A 12 -0.57 -2.95 0.56
N TYR A 13 -1.11 -1.80 0.92
CA TYR A 13 -0.59 -0.51 0.46
C TYR A 13 0.73 -0.20 1.18
N LEU A 14 1.82 0.00 0.42
CA LEU A 14 3.18 0.20 0.93
C LEU A 14 3.51 -0.77 2.10
N PRO A 15 3.68 -2.07 1.80
CA PRO A 15 3.82 -3.09 2.82
C PRO A 15 5.03 -2.86 3.74
N CYS A 16 4.94 -3.36 4.97
CA CYS A 16 6.09 -3.35 5.87
C CYS A 16 7.11 -4.45 5.53
N VAL A 17 8.29 -4.37 6.14
CA VAL A 17 9.37 -5.37 5.96
C VAL A 17 8.88 -6.80 6.17
N HIS A 18 7.99 -7.06 7.13
CA HIS A 18 7.46 -8.41 7.38
C HIS A 18 6.73 -9.01 6.17
N TYR A 19 6.05 -8.18 5.38
CA TYR A 19 5.39 -8.63 4.15
C TYR A 19 6.43 -9.00 3.09
N PHE A 20 7.47 -8.18 2.93
CA PHE A 20 8.56 -8.46 1.99
C PHE A 20 9.41 -9.66 2.38
N THR A 21 9.58 -9.96 3.68
CA THR A 21 10.27 -11.21 4.08
C THR A 21 9.53 -12.44 3.57
N LYS A 22 8.20 -12.40 3.50
CA LYS A 22 7.39 -13.46 2.88
C LYS A 22 7.59 -13.53 1.37
N ILE A 23 7.63 -12.40 0.68
CA ILE A 23 7.95 -12.40 -0.76
C ILE A 23 9.32 -13.03 -1.03
N CYS A 24 10.33 -12.71 -0.23
CA CYS A 24 11.69 -13.26 -0.41
C CYS A 24 11.83 -14.73 -0.01
N GLN A 25 10.95 -15.26 0.85
CA GLN A 25 11.03 -16.62 1.37
C GLN A 25 10.44 -17.67 0.42
N TYR A 26 9.48 -17.29 -0.43
CA TYR A 26 8.73 -18.24 -1.23
C TYR A 26 9.07 -18.10 -2.72
N PRO A 27 9.31 -19.20 -3.45
CA PRO A 27 9.60 -19.16 -4.89
C PRO A 27 8.41 -18.68 -5.72
N LYS A 28 7.18 -18.83 -5.21
CA LYS A 28 5.95 -18.40 -5.87
C LYS A 28 5.06 -17.63 -4.89
N VAL A 29 4.69 -16.42 -5.30
CA VAL A 29 3.78 -15.54 -4.54
C VAL A 29 2.53 -15.29 -5.36
N CYS A 30 1.37 -15.58 -4.78
CA CYS A 30 0.07 -15.21 -5.29
C CYS A 30 -0.47 -14.03 -4.48
N LEU A 31 -1.08 -13.05 -5.15
CA LEU A 31 -1.75 -11.93 -4.50
C LEU A 31 -3.26 -12.17 -4.48
N GLU A 32 -3.88 -12.06 -3.32
CA GLU A 32 -5.31 -12.20 -3.13
C GLU A 32 -6.04 -10.96 -3.66
N GLN A 33 -6.95 -11.16 -4.61
CA GLN A 33 -7.67 -10.09 -5.32
C GLN A 33 -9.20 -10.25 -5.26
N HIS A 34 -9.69 -11.35 -4.71
CA HIS A 34 -11.10 -11.73 -4.61
C HIS A 34 -11.64 -11.67 -3.18
N GLU A 35 -10.84 -11.17 -2.24
CA GLU A 35 -11.32 -10.91 -0.89
C GLU A 35 -12.35 -9.77 -0.86
N ASN A 36 -13.10 -9.73 0.24
CA ASN A 36 -13.90 -8.56 0.57
C ASN A 36 -13.04 -7.54 1.33
N TYR A 37 -13.29 -6.26 1.10
CA TYR A 37 -12.57 -5.20 1.79
C TYR A 37 -12.81 -5.25 3.30
N LEU A 38 -11.70 -5.33 4.03
CA LEU A 38 -11.65 -5.31 5.49
C LEU A 38 -11.26 -3.92 5.98
N LYS A 39 -12.17 -3.27 6.71
CA LYS A 39 -11.87 -2.01 7.40
C LYS A 39 -10.78 -2.20 8.43
N ARG A 40 -10.01 -1.14 8.68
CA ARG A 40 -8.93 -1.13 9.67
C ARG A 40 -7.89 -2.25 9.44
N SER A 41 -7.58 -2.53 8.19
CA SER A 41 -6.51 -3.44 7.75
C SER A 41 -5.31 -2.66 7.19
N TYR A 42 -4.30 -3.38 6.68
CA TYR A 42 -3.19 -2.81 5.91
C TYR A 42 -3.50 -2.64 4.42
N ARG A 43 -4.73 -2.96 3.97
CA ARG A 43 -5.09 -2.79 2.56
C ARG A 43 -4.90 -1.35 2.14
N ASN A 44 -5.58 -0.42 2.79
CA ASN A 44 -5.50 1.00 2.44
C ASN A 44 -4.60 1.83 3.37
N ARG A 45 -3.80 1.21 4.25
CA ARG A 45 -3.01 1.92 5.29
C ARG A 45 -1.59 1.42 5.36
N CYS A 46 -0.66 2.35 5.52
CA CYS A 46 0.74 2.06 5.80
C CYS A 46 1.26 2.92 6.96
N HIS A 47 2.45 2.57 7.44
CA HIS A 47 3.12 3.29 8.52
C HIS A 47 4.54 3.63 8.08
N LEU A 48 4.89 4.90 8.20
CA LEU A 48 6.23 5.41 7.96
C LEU A 48 6.94 5.65 9.30
N ALA A 49 8.23 5.33 9.35
CA ALA A 49 9.09 5.76 10.42
C ALA A 49 9.55 7.20 10.13
N ALA A 50 8.89 8.18 10.75
CA ALA A 50 9.21 9.60 10.59
C ALA A 50 10.01 10.12 11.80
N ALA A 51 10.55 11.34 11.70
CA ALA A 51 11.33 11.97 12.76
C ALA A 51 10.57 12.08 14.09
N ASN A 52 9.25 12.27 14.04
CA ASN A 52 8.38 12.39 15.22
C ASN A 52 7.72 11.05 15.62
N GLY A 53 8.31 9.92 15.20
CA GLY A 53 7.76 8.58 15.43
C GLY A 53 6.94 8.05 14.26
N ILE A 54 6.04 7.10 14.56
CA ILE A 54 5.27 6.39 13.53
C ILE A 54 4.19 7.30 12.94
N LEU A 55 4.29 7.57 11.64
CA LEU A 55 3.28 8.29 10.87
C LEU A 55 2.39 7.30 10.12
N ARG A 56 1.08 7.32 10.37
CA ARG A 56 0.12 6.48 9.64
C ARG A 56 -0.42 7.23 8.43
N LEU A 57 -0.34 6.63 7.25
CA LEU A 57 -0.98 7.09 6.03
C LEU A 57 -2.16 6.18 5.67
N SER A 58 -3.16 6.73 4.99
CA SER A 58 -4.35 5.99 4.57
C SER A 58 -4.86 6.50 3.23
N ILE A 59 -4.99 5.62 2.25
CA ILE A 59 -5.74 5.94 1.02
C ILE A 59 -7.21 6.15 1.43
N PRO A 60 -7.79 7.32 1.15
CA PRO A 60 -9.19 7.59 1.43
C PRO A 60 -10.07 6.83 0.44
N LEU A 61 -11.19 6.31 0.93
CA LEU A 61 -12.14 5.55 0.12
C LEU A 61 -13.48 6.28 0.12
N GLU A 62 -14.27 6.10 -0.95
CA GLU A 62 -15.62 6.66 -1.00
C GLU A 62 -16.45 6.20 0.21
N LYS A 63 -17.30 7.11 0.71
CA LYS A 63 -18.15 6.84 1.88
C LYS A 63 -19.19 5.79 1.50
N GLY A 64 -19.38 4.79 2.38
CA GLY A 64 -20.37 3.74 2.14
C GLY A 64 -20.10 2.46 2.93
N LYS A 65 -20.88 1.42 2.60
CA LYS A 65 -20.68 0.07 3.14
C LYS A 65 -19.60 -0.66 2.35
N ASN A 66 -18.37 -0.17 2.39
CA ASN A 66 -17.22 -0.86 1.78
C ASN A 66 -16.90 -2.17 2.51
N GLN A 67 -17.36 -2.31 3.76
CA GLN A 67 -17.19 -3.54 4.54
C GLN A 67 -18.03 -4.65 3.91
N GLN A 68 -17.40 -5.75 3.51
CA GLN A 68 -17.99 -6.87 2.76
C GLN A 68 -18.21 -6.62 1.25
N MET A 69 -17.71 -5.51 0.72
CA MET A 69 -17.68 -5.29 -0.73
C MET A 69 -16.46 -6.02 -1.34
N PRO A 70 -16.57 -6.63 -2.53
CA PRO A 70 -15.41 -7.13 -3.25
C PRO A 70 -14.35 -6.04 -3.36
N ILE A 71 -13.10 -6.35 -3.02
CA ILE A 71 -12.08 -5.32 -2.85
C ILE A 71 -11.81 -4.51 -4.13
N ARG A 72 -11.99 -5.14 -5.30
CA ARG A 72 -11.91 -4.52 -6.64
C ARG A 72 -13.05 -3.53 -6.95
N SER A 73 -14.17 -3.62 -6.24
CA SER A 73 -15.30 -2.70 -6.42
C SER A 73 -15.20 -1.46 -5.53
N VAL A 74 -14.23 -1.43 -4.61
CA VAL A 74 -14.03 -0.31 -3.69
C VAL A 74 -13.41 0.85 -4.46
N LYS A 75 -13.98 2.04 -4.30
CA LYS A 75 -13.53 3.27 -4.96
C LYS A 75 -12.70 4.16 -4.04
N ILE A 76 -11.75 4.87 -4.64
CA ILE A 76 -10.90 5.84 -3.96
C ILE A 76 -11.61 7.19 -3.93
N ALA A 77 -11.56 7.89 -2.79
CA ALA A 77 -12.10 9.23 -2.68
C ALA A 77 -11.03 10.28 -3.03
N TYR A 78 -11.43 11.34 -3.74
CA TYR A 78 -10.55 12.46 -4.11
C TYR A 78 -11.03 13.81 -3.54
N ASP A 79 -11.89 13.77 -2.51
CA ASP A 79 -12.31 14.97 -1.75
C ASP A 79 -11.11 15.71 -1.14
N GLU A 80 -10.02 14.98 -0.87
CA GLU A 80 -8.76 15.48 -0.32
C GLU A 80 -7.58 15.06 -1.22
N PRO A 81 -6.51 15.89 -1.33
CA PRO A 81 -5.36 15.61 -2.20
C PRO A 81 -4.40 14.59 -1.56
N TRP A 82 -4.89 13.38 -1.26
CA TRP A 82 -4.17 12.36 -0.49
C TRP A 82 -2.83 11.96 -1.11
N GLN A 83 -2.74 11.92 -2.43
CA GLN A 83 -1.51 11.57 -3.14
C GLN A 83 -0.39 12.57 -2.86
N LYS A 84 -0.70 13.86 -2.96
CA LYS A 84 0.21 14.95 -2.63
C LYS A 84 0.61 14.92 -1.15
N GLN A 85 -0.34 14.61 -0.27
CA GLN A 85 -0.07 14.48 1.17
C GLN A 85 0.85 13.29 1.49
N HIS A 86 0.63 12.15 0.84
CA HIS A 86 1.46 10.96 1.00
C HIS A 86 2.88 11.17 0.45
N LEU A 87 3.01 11.73 -0.76
CA LEU A 87 4.31 12.11 -1.34
C LEU A 87 5.11 13.02 -0.41
N LYS A 88 4.48 14.08 0.09
CA LYS A 88 5.11 15.02 1.03
C LYS A 88 5.57 14.30 2.30
N SER A 89 4.75 13.38 2.83
CA SER A 89 5.07 12.61 4.03
C SER A 89 6.26 11.68 3.83
N ILE A 90 6.33 11.00 2.68
CA ILE A 90 7.44 10.11 2.31
C ILE A 90 8.73 10.91 2.14
N HIS A 91 8.68 12.04 1.42
CA HIS A 91 9.84 12.93 1.26
C HIS A 91 10.31 13.49 2.61
N THR A 92 9.38 13.86 3.50
CA THR A 92 9.75 14.36 4.83
C THR A 92 10.39 13.27 5.69
N ALA A 93 9.89 12.04 5.62
CA ALA A 93 10.41 10.92 6.41
C ALA A 93 11.75 10.38 5.90
N TYR A 94 11.91 10.29 4.57
CA TYR A 94 13.00 9.53 3.95
C TYR A 94 13.84 10.34 2.94
N GLY A 95 13.60 11.64 2.77
CA GLY A 95 14.35 12.45 1.78
C GLY A 95 15.86 12.48 1.99
N ASN A 96 16.33 12.18 3.20
CA ASN A 96 17.75 12.04 3.54
C ASN A 96 18.22 10.57 3.64
N ALA A 97 17.36 9.60 3.34
CA ALA A 97 17.70 8.19 3.41
C ALA A 97 18.60 7.80 2.22
N PRO A 98 19.51 6.82 2.42
CA PRO A 98 20.25 6.24 1.31
C PRO A 98 19.29 5.73 0.22
N PHE A 99 19.69 5.90 -1.03
CA PHE A 99 18.94 5.48 -2.22
C PHE A 99 17.58 6.15 -2.45
N PHE A 100 17.21 7.19 -1.67
CA PHE A 100 15.91 7.86 -1.83
C PHE A 100 15.70 8.33 -3.28
N ASN A 101 16.67 9.03 -3.86
CA ASN A 101 16.57 9.52 -5.24
C ASN A 101 16.52 8.42 -6.28
N ASP A 102 17.08 7.23 -6.00
CA ASP A 102 17.08 6.11 -6.94
C ASP A 102 15.67 5.49 -7.10
N TYR A 103 14.81 5.60 -6.07
CA TYR A 103 13.46 5.01 -6.05
C TYR A 103 12.33 6.04 -6.09
N MET A 104 12.59 7.29 -5.71
CA MET A 104 11.53 8.28 -5.51
C MET A 104 10.77 8.59 -6.81
N ASP A 105 11.44 8.61 -7.96
CA ASP A 105 10.80 8.94 -9.24
C ASP A 105 9.74 7.90 -9.66
N GLU A 106 10.07 6.61 -9.52
CA GLU A 106 9.13 5.52 -9.80
C GLU A 106 7.94 5.56 -8.83
N LEU A 107 8.22 5.81 -7.55
CA LEU A 107 7.19 5.96 -6.55
C LEU A 107 6.31 7.20 -6.83
N ALA A 108 6.90 8.30 -7.26
CA ALA A 108 6.19 9.53 -7.61
C ALA A 108 5.23 9.32 -8.78
N TYR A 109 5.65 8.55 -9.79
CA TYR A 109 4.81 8.19 -10.92
C TYR A 109 3.46 7.59 -10.47
N PHE A 110 3.47 6.66 -9.50
CA PHE A 110 2.24 6.10 -8.92
C PHE A 110 1.32 7.19 -8.34
N TYR A 111 1.86 8.13 -7.56
CA TYR A 111 1.07 9.20 -6.95
C TYR A 111 0.61 10.29 -7.93
N HIS A 112 1.08 10.28 -9.18
CA HIS A 112 0.62 11.19 -10.22
C HIS A 112 -0.52 10.62 -11.08
N GLN A 113 -0.84 9.33 -10.95
CA GLN A 113 -1.93 8.72 -11.70
C GLN A 113 -3.26 8.86 -10.95
N HIS A 114 -4.36 8.98 -11.69
CA HIS A 114 -5.70 8.87 -11.11
C HIS A 114 -6.17 7.41 -11.14
N TYR A 115 -6.69 6.92 -10.01
CA TYR A 115 -7.21 5.57 -9.85
C TYR A 115 -8.65 5.62 -9.37
N ASP A 116 -9.59 5.10 -10.16
CA ASP A 116 -11.02 5.07 -9.79
C ASP A 116 -11.29 4.00 -8.73
N TYR A 117 -10.65 2.83 -8.89
CA TYR A 117 -10.79 1.66 -8.03
C TYR A 117 -9.54 1.44 -7.18
N PHE A 118 -9.75 0.75 -6.07
CA PHE A 118 -8.72 0.51 -5.07
C PHE A 118 -7.69 -0.55 -5.52
N ILE A 119 -8.10 -1.54 -6.32
CA ILE A 119 -7.28 -2.59 -6.94
C ILE A 119 -7.79 -2.85 -8.35
#